data_AF-A0A6N8WAI3-F1
#
_entry.id   AF-A0A6N8WAI3-F1
#
_cell.length_a   1.000
_cell.length_b   1.000
_cell.length_c   1.000
_cell.angle_alpha   90.00
_cell.angle_beta   90.00
_cell.angle_gamma   90.00
#
_symmetry.space_group_name_H-M   'P 1'
#
loop_
_entity.id
_entity.type
_entity.pdbx_description
1 polymer ?
#
loop_
_entity_poly.entity_id
_entity_poly.type
_entity_poly.pdbx_seq_one_letter_code
_entity_poly.pdbx_strand_id
1 'polypeptide(L)' 'FGLDPLGTIASGGLLAAAAPENVDAVLALWRRMGREGRVIGRVLAAEEGVYGLREGRRVALPQFSADEIVKLWGE' A
#
# COMPACT_ATOMS: atom_id res chain seq x y z
N PHE A 1 19.74 4.51 -2.39
CA PHE A 1 19.16 5.30 -1.29
C PHE A 1 18.88 4.48 -0.04
N GLY A 2 18.56 3.18 -0.13
CA GLY A 2 18.38 2.35 1.08
C GLY A 2 17.14 2.72 1.92
N LEU A 3 16.18 3.43 1.31
CA LEU A 3 14.91 3.79 1.93
C LEU A 3 13.95 2.60 1.88
N ASP A 4 13.07 2.48 2.87
CA ASP A 4 11.89 1.62 2.74
C ASP A 4 10.82 2.34 1.91
N PRO A 5 10.42 1.83 0.74
CA PRO A 5 9.40 2.48 -0.09
C PRO A 5 8.06 2.69 0.62
N LEU A 6 7.69 1.85 1.59
CA LEU A 6 6.44 2.00 2.35
C LEU A 6 6.45 3.21 3.28
N GLY A 7 7.62 3.72 3.65
CA GLY A 7 7.76 4.90 4.49
C GLY A 7 7.97 6.20 3.72
N THR A 8 7.96 6.15 2.39
CA THR A 8 8.02 7.35 1.54
C THR A 8 6.62 7.87 1.23
N ILE A 9 6.38 9.18 1.35
CA ILE A 9 5.07 9.76 1.01
C ILE A 9 4.91 9.77 -0.52
N ALA A 10 3.92 9.03 -1.00
CA ALA A 10 3.59 8.98 -2.43
C ALA A 10 2.75 10.20 -2.84
N SER A 11 3.33 11.16 -3.57
CA SER A 11 2.62 12.36 -4.05
C SER A 11 1.58 12.10 -5.17
N GLY A 12 1.36 10.85 -5.58
CA GLY A 12 0.44 10.51 -6.68
C GLY A 12 -0.13 9.09 -6.66
N GLY A 13 0.01 8.37 -5.54
CA GLY A 13 -0.56 7.03 -5.37
C GLY A 13 -1.99 7.09 -4.83
N LEU A 14 -2.85 6.18 -5.29
CA LEU A 14 -4.19 5.99 -4.74
C LEU A 14 -4.26 4.66 -3.98
N LEU A 15 -4.69 4.71 -2.71
CA LEU A 15 -5.12 3.55 -1.94
C LEU A 15 -6.64 3.57 -1.86
N ALA A 16 -7.29 2.48 -2.27
CA ALA A 16 -8.74 2.36 -2.26
C ALA A 16 -9.17 0.99 -1.78
N ALA A 17 -10.33 0.94 -1.13
CA ALA A 17 -11.05 -0.30 -0.83
C ALA A 17 -12.27 -0.41 -1.76
N ALA A 18 -12.57 -1.62 -2.21
CA ALA A 18 -13.74 -1.93 -3.02
C ALA A 18 -14.34 -3.25 -2.55
N ALA A 19 -15.64 -3.43 -2.75
CA ALA A 19 -16.28 -4.73 -2.57
C ALA A 19 -15.64 -5.75 -3.54
N PRO A 20 -15.41 -7.02 -3.13
CA PRO A 20 -14.74 -8.02 -3.95
C PRO A 20 -15.30 -8.15 -5.37
N GLU A 21 -16.62 -8.10 -5.51
CA GLU A 21 -17.35 -8.19 -6.78
C GLU A 21 -17.09 -7.02 -7.74
N ASN A 22 -16.58 -5.89 -7.23
CA ASN A 22 -16.31 -4.69 -8.02
C ASN A 22 -14.84 -4.52 -8.39
N VAL A 23 -13.93 -5.34 -7.84
CA VAL A 23 -12.48 -5.18 -8.00
C VAL A 23 -12.08 -5.17 -9.47
N ASP A 24 -12.52 -6.16 -10.25
CA ASP A 24 -12.15 -6.29 -11.66
C ASP A 24 -12.68 -5.12 -12.51
N ALA A 25 -13.90 -4.64 -12.20
CA ALA A 25 -14.49 -3.49 -12.88
C ALA A 25 -13.70 -2.20 -12.59
N VAL A 26 -13.29 -1.98 -11.33
CA VAL A 26 -12.47 -0.82 -10.95
C VAL A 26 -11.10 -0.87 -11.63
N LEU A 27 -10.42 -2.01 -11.62
CA LEU A 27 -9.12 -2.17 -12.27
C LEU A 27 -9.21 -1.96 -13.78
N ALA A 28 -10.25 -2.49 -14.44
CA ALA A 28 -10.48 -2.27 -15.86
C ALA A 28 -10.75 -0.80 -16.20
N LEU A 29 -11.50 -0.09 -15.35
CA LEU A 29 -11.76 1.34 -15.49
C LEU A 29 -10.46 2.15 -15.38
N TRP A 30 -9.65 1.90 -14.35
CA TRP A 30 -8.37 2.60 -14.19
C TRP A 30 -7.43 2.35 -15.35
N ARG A 31 -7.33 1.11 -15.82
CA ARG A 31 -6.49 0.77 -16.98
C ARG A 31 -6.91 1.52 -18.24
N ARG A 32 -8.23 1.66 -18.47
CA ARG A 32 -8.77 2.51 -19.56
C ARG A 32 -8.43 4.00 -19.41
N MET A 33 -8.20 4.47 -18.18
CA MET A 33 -7.74 5.84 -17.89
C MET A 33 -6.21 5.97 -17.94
N GLY A 34 -5.48 4.92 -18.37
CA GLY A 34 -4.02 4.90 -18.39
C GLY A 34 -3.37 4.76 -17.01
N ARG A 35 -4.11 4.24 -16.02
CA ARG A 35 -3.64 4.03 -14.64
C ARG A 35 -3.63 2.55 -14.31
N GLU A 36 -2.48 2.03 -13.91
CA GLU A 36 -2.38 0.66 -13.41
C GLU A 36 -2.78 0.60 -11.93
N GLY A 37 -3.46 -0.47 -11.55
CA GLY A 37 -3.84 -0.76 -10.17
C GLY A 37 -3.62 -2.22 -9.83
N ARG A 38 -3.46 -2.53 -8.55
CA ARG A 38 -3.24 -3.90 -8.07
C ARG A 38 -3.97 -4.11 -6.76
N VAL A 39 -4.54 -5.30 -6.59
CA VAL A 39 -4.98 -5.76 -5.27
C VAL A 39 -3.75 -6.05 -4.43
N ILE A 40 -3.60 -5.34 -3.32
CA ILE A 40 -2.45 -5.46 -2.41
C ILE A 40 -2.82 -6.06 -1.05
N GLY A 41 -4.10 -6.36 -0.82
CA GLY A 41 -4.58 -6.90 0.43
C GLY A 41 -6.10 -7.04 0.46
N ARG A 42 -6.62 -7.30 1.66
CA ARG A 42 -8.06 -7.40 1.95
C ARG A 42 -8.36 -6.72 3.28
N VAL A 43 -9.52 -6.09 3.36
CA VAL A 43 -10.04 -5.57 4.63
C VAL A 43 -10.59 -6.73 5.44
N LEU A 44 -10.27 -6.77 6.73
CA LEU A 44 -10.74 -7.77 7.69
C LEU A 44 -11.55 -7.07 8.78
N ALA A 45 -12.11 -7.87 9.70
CA ALA A 45 -12.69 -7.34 10.93
C ALA A 45 -11.63 -6.55 11.71
N ALA A 46 -12.03 -5.50 12.44
CA ALA A 46 -11.11 -4.56 13.08
C ALA A 46 -10.20 -5.25 14.11
N GLU A 47 -10.69 -6.31 14.73
CA GLU A 47 -10.03 -7.10 15.77
C GLU A 47 -8.83 -7.91 15.24
N GLU A 48 -8.75 -8.14 13.92
CA GLU A 48 -7.62 -8.82 13.28
C GLU A 48 -6.38 -7.90 13.14
N GLY A 49 -6.57 -6.59 13.29
CA GLY A 49 -5.51 -5.61 13.13
C GLY A 49 -4.98 -5.49 11.69
N VAL A 50 -3.79 -4.90 11.54
CA VAL A 50 -3.15 -4.65 10.25
C VAL A 50 -1.77 -5.29 10.21
N TYR A 51 -1.53 -6.11 9.20
CA TYR A 51 -0.28 -6.85 9.01
C TYR A 51 0.13 -6.89 7.55
N GLY A 52 1.43 -7.01 7.31
CA GLY A 52 1.98 -7.34 6.00
C GLY A 52 2.13 -8.86 5.83
N LEU A 53 2.38 -9.28 4.59
CA LEU A 53 2.80 -10.64 4.28
C LEU A 53 4.23 -10.61 3.72
N ARG A 54 5.13 -11.40 4.32
CA ARG A 54 6.50 -11.63 3.83
C ARG A 54 6.70 -13.14 3.73
N GLU A 55 6.97 -13.64 2.53
CA GLU A 55 7.18 -15.07 2.28
C GLU A 55 6.05 -15.96 2.84
N GLY A 56 4.80 -15.48 2.71
CA GLY A 56 3.61 -16.16 3.21
C GLY A 56 3.37 -16.04 4.72
N ARG A 57 4.27 -15.40 5.49
CA ARG A 57 4.12 -15.18 6.93
C ARG A 57 3.55 -13.79 7.23
N ARG A 58 2.67 -13.73 8.23
CA ARG A 58 2.20 -12.44 8.79
C ARG A 58 3.37 -11.74 9.48
N VAL A 59 3.57 -10.47 9.16
CA VAL A 59 4.54 -9.59 9.82
C VAL A 59 3.83 -8.30 10.24
N ALA A 60 4.33 -7.62 11.27
CA ALA A 60 3.84 -6.29 11.60
C ALA A 60 3.98 -5.37 10.38
N LEU A 61 2.93 -4.59 10.08
CA LEU A 61 3.04 -3.55 9.06
C LEU A 61 3.98 -2.46 9.61
N PRO A 62 5.01 -2.05 8.86
CA PRO A 62 5.95 -1.06 9.36
C PRO A 62 5.25 0.27 9.65
N GLN A 63 5.67 0.91 10.73
CA GLN A 63 5.26 2.27 11.09
C GLN A 63 6.47 3.18 11.00
N PHE A 64 6.29 4.34 10.35
CA PHE A 64 7.32 5.33 10.15
C PHE A 64 6.90 6.60 10.88
N SER A 65 7.75 7.13 11.76
CA SER A 65 7.50 8.36 12.51
C SER A 65 7.75 9.63 11.68
N ALA A 66 8.48 9.50 10.57
CA ALA A 66 8.77 10.54 9.60
C ALA A 66 8.89 9.91 8.21
N ASP A 67 8.84 10.75 7.16
CA ASP A 67 9.08 10.29 5.79
C ASP A 67 10.52 9.74 5.66
N GLU A 68 10.65 8.57 5.06
CA GLU A 68 11.94 7.92 4.78
C GLU A 68 12.89 8.80 3.96
N ILE A 69 12.35 9.70 3.12
CA ILE A 69 13.11 10.71 2.37
C ILE A 69 14.05 11.49 3.31
N VAL A 70 13.63 11.82 4.54
CA VAL A 70 14.45 12.57 5.52
C VAL A 70 15.83 11.94 5.75
N LYS A 71 15.98 10.61 5.63
CA LYS A 71 17.27 9.92 5.78
C LYS A 71 18.34 10.37 4.77
N LEU A 72 17.95 10.98 3.65
CA LEU A 72 18.90 11.49 2.66
C LEU A 72 19.45 12.90 3.01
N TRP A 73 18.87 13.57 4.00
CA TRP A 73 19.24 14.92 4.43
C TRP A 73 19.71 15.00 5.89
N GLY A 74 19.81 13.86 6.60
CA GLY A 74 20.42 13.81 7.92
C GLY A 74 21.95 13.74 7.83
N GLU A 75 22.64 14.54 8.66
CA GLU A 75 24.05 14.32 9.02
C GLU A 75 24.24 12.98 9.74
#